data_AF-A0A352WSY7-F1
#
_entry.id   AF-A0A352WSY7-F1
#
_cell.length_a   1.000
_cell.length_b   1.000
_cell.length_c   1.000
_cell.angle_alpha   90.00
_cell.angle_beta   90.00
_cell.angle_gamma   90.00
#
_symmetry.space_group_name_H-M   'P 1'
#
loop_
_entity.id
_entity.type
_entity.pdbx_description
1 polymer ?
#
loop_
_entity_poly.entity_id
_entity_poly.type
_entity_poly.pdbx_seq_one_letter_code
_entity_poly.pdbx_strand_id
1 'polypeptide(L)'
;DATIDAGLKILEEVIAKCREENKIEISGEDCFRLYDTFGFPIDLIKEIAQENNLTTGDDAFTQRMNEQKQRARAARGNTESWKTDEFSAFHIENTEFTGYTQLASQGKILAIMIDGESVEMLSEGECILILDRTPFYAKSGGQVGDSGFMQTKDSKLRITDTKKTGSGAYLHFATLEHGLFKVGETVDAIVDADRRQAICRNHSSLHMLQSALRQVLGNHVEQAGSY
;
A
#
# COMPACT_ATOMS: atom_id res chain seq x y z
N ASP A 1 2.65 22.94 -1.30
CA ASP A 1 3.43 21.87 -0.66
C ASP A 1 3.14 21.78 0.84
N ALA A 2 1.97 21.28 1.23
CA ALA A 2 1.50 21.33 2.63
C ALA A 2 2.20 20.33 3.57
N THR A 3 2.91 19.34 3.03
CA THR A 3 3.50 18.25 3.81
C THR A 3 4.89 18.60 4.35
N ILE A 4 5.66 19.42 3.63
CA ILE A 4 6.97 19.90 4.09
C ILE A 4 6.78 20.93 5.20
N ASP A 5 5.78 21.82 5.08
CA ASP A 5 5.46 22.84 6.09
C ASP A 5 5.08 22.23 7.45
N ALA A 6 4.32 21.14 7.45
CA ALA A 6 3.93 20.45 8.69
C ALA A 6 5.13 19.75 9.37
N GLY A 7 6.01 19.12 8.58
CA GLY A 7 7.22 18.47 9.09
C GLY A 7 8.25 19.47 9.62
N LEU A 8 8.42 20.61 8.94
CA LEU A 8 9.27 21.72 9.39
C LEU A 8 8.83 22.27 10.74
N LYS A 9 7.53 22.50 10.91
CA LYS A 9 6.99 23.02 12.18
C LYS A 9 7.28 22.08 13.36
N ILE A 10 7.13 20.77 13.15
CA ILE A 10 7.40 19.77 14.20
C ILE A 10 8.90 19.66 14.45
N LEU A 11 9.73 19.76 13.42
CA LEU A 11 11.19 19.81 13.57
C LEU A 11 11.63 21.04 14.36
N GLU A 12 11.06 22.21 14.10
CA GLU A 12 11.28 23.43 14.88
C GLU A 12 10.87 23.27 16.35
N GLU A 13 9.75 22.61 16.63
CA GLU A 13 9.30 22.29 17.99
C GLU A 13 10.30 21.35 18.71
N VAL A 14 10.80 20.33 18.01
CA VAL A 14 11.83 19.41 18.54
C VAL A 14 13.13 20.15 18.82
N ILE A 15 13.57 21.03 17.93
CA ILE A 15 14.76 21.87 18.11
C ILE A 15 14.60 22.83 19.28
N ALA A 16 13.43 23.46 19.42
CA ALA A 16 13.12 24.36 20.53
C ALA A 16 13.17 23.61 21.88
N LYS A 17 12.59 22.40 21.92
CA LYS A 17 12.63 21.54 23.11
C LYS A 17 14.05 21.10 23.46
N CYS A 18 14.87 20.72 22.47
CA CYS A 18 16.28 20.41 22.70
C CYS A 18 17.04 21.61 23.29
N ARG A 19 16.76 22.83 22.82
CA ARG A 19 17.36 24.06 23.37
C ARG A 19 16.92 24.35 24.80
N GLU A 20 15.63 24.21 25.11
CA GLU A 20 15.11 24.38 26.48
C GLU A 20 15.74 23.38 27.45
N GLU A 21 15.98 22.15 26.99
CA GLU A 21 16.59 21.08 27.78
C GLU A 21 18.13 21.08 27.75
N ASN A 22 18.77 22.09 27.11
CA ASN A 22 20.23 22.17 26.88
C ASN A 22 20.83 20.90 26.24
N LYS A 23 20.07 20.23 25.37
CA LYS A 23 20.54 19.08 24.59
C LYS A 23 21.18 19.55 23.29
N ILE A 24 22.33 18.97 22.98
CA ILE A 24 23.08 19.21 21.73
C ILE A 24 22.74 18.17 20.64
N GLU A 25 21.86 17.23 20.93
CA GLU A 25 21.51 16.11 20.05
C GLU A 25 19.98 15.96 19.96
N ILE A 26 19.46 15.80 18.74
CA ILE A 26 18.10 15.35 18.48
C ILE A 26 18.09 13.83 18.61
N SER A 27 17.24 13.30 19.47
CA SER A 27 17.20 11.87 19.76
C SER A 27 16.92 11.06 18.49
N GLY A 28 17.49 9.85 18.39
CA GLY A 28 17.17 8.95 17.28
C GLY A 28 15.69 8.54 17.23
N GLU A 29 14.99 8.60 18.37
CA GLU A 29 13.54 8.40 18.44
C GLU A 29 12.75 9.56 17.82
N ASP A 30 13.16 10.81 18.07
CA ASP A 30 12.56 11.97 17.42
C ASP A 30 12.90 12.00 15.92
N CYS A 31 14.13 11.65 15.54
CA CYS A 31 14.52 11.48 14.13
C CYS A 31 13.69 10.39 13.45
N PHE A 32 13.49 9.26 14.13
CA PHE A 32 12.65 8.17 13.65
C PHE A 32 11.19 8.62 13.53
N ARG A 33 10.66 9.37 14.50
CA ARG A 33 9.29 9.90 14.44
C ARG A 33 9.11 10.90 13.29
N LEU A 34 10.06 11.81 13.10
CA LEU A 34 10.07 12.75 11.98
C LEU A 34 10.10 12.03 10.63
N TYR A 35 10.88 10.95 10.53
CA TYR A 35 10.97 10.12 9.34
C TYR A 35 9.73 9.22 9.11
N ASP A 36 9.38 8.38 10.08
CA ASP A 36 8.35 7.33 10.01
C ASP A 36 6.93 7.92 10.08
N THR A 37 6.68 8.88 10.97
CA THR A 37 5.35 9.47 11.18
C THR A 37 5.12 10.67 10.27
N PHE A 38 6.13 11.54 10.10
CA PHE A 38 5.95 12.81 9.38
C PHE A 38 6.52 12.79 7.95
N GLY A 39 7.29 11.77 7.59
CA GLY A 39 7.84 11.59 6.24
C GLY A 39 8.96 12.56 5.92
N PHE A 40 9.64 13.09 6.95
CA PHE A 40 10.72 14.03 6.79
C PHE A 40 12.00 13.26 6.43
N PRO A 41 12.63 13.54 5.26
CA PRO A 41 13.83 12.84 4.85
C PRO A 41 14.92 12.98 5.91
N ILE A 42 15.56 11.87 6.28
CA ILE A 42 16.62 11.89 7.30
C ILE A 42 17.76 12.85 6.93
N ASP A 43 18.07 12.99 5.64
CA ASP A 43 19.07 13.93 5.14
C ASP A 43 18.69 15.39 5.44
N LEU A 44 17.40 15.74 5.32
CA LEU A 44 16.90 17.08 5.62
C LEU A 44 16.84 17.34 7.13
N ILE A 45 16.53 16.31 7.93
CA ILE A 45 16.64 16.40 9.40
C ILE A 45 18.07 16.73 9.80
N LYS A 46 19.06 16.05 9.20
CA LYS A 46 20.49 16.26 9.49
C LYS A 46 20.96 17.65 9.08
N GLU A 47 20.58 18.10 7.89
CA GLU A 47 20.94 19.43 7.38
C GLU A 47 20.44 20.53 8.33
N ILE A 48 19.16 20.49 8.71
CA ILE A 48 18.56 21.50 9.59
C ILE A 48 19.09 21.39 11.03
N ALA A 49 19.39 20.18 11.51
CA ALA A 49 20.03 20.00 12.81
C ALA A 49 21.41 20.67 12.84
N GLN A 50 22.23 20.48 11.80
CA GLN A 50 23.55 21.09 11.67
C GLN A 50 23.49 22.63 11.62
N GLU A 51 22.55 23.20 10.86
CA GLU A 51 22.32 24.66 10.83
C GLU A 51 21.99 25.23 12.22
N ASN A 52 21.37 24.41 13.07
CA ASN A 52 20.99 24.78 14.44
C ASN A 52 22.04 24.39 15.49
N ASN A 53 23.24 23.94 15.08
CA ASN A 53 24.33 23.44 15.93
C ASN A 53 23.92 22.23 16.79
N LEU A 54 23.07 21.36 16.25
CA LEU A 54 22.63 20.10 16.87
C LEU A 54 23.14 18.90 16.06
N THR A 55 23.37 17.78 16.71
CA THR A 55 23.64 16.48 16.08
C THR A 55 22.38 15.61 16.05
N THR A 56 22.38 14.55 15.25
CA THR A 56 21.29 13.55 15.19
C THR A 56 21.76 12.21 15.77
N GLY A 57 20.88 11.53 16.49
CA GLY A 57 21.13 10.19 17.04
C GLY A 57 21.05 9.09 15.98
N ASP A 58 22.00 9.08 15.04
CA ASP A 58 22.02 8.20 13.86
C ASP A 58 22.01 6.70 14.21
N ASP A 59 22.72 6.31 15.28
CA ASP A 59 22.79 4.92 15.73
C ASP A 59 21.43 4.44 16.25
N ALA A 60 20.75 5.25 17.05
CA ALA A 60 19.43 4.93 17.59
C ALA A 60 18.35 4.94 16.50
N PHE A 61 18.43 5.85 15.53
CA PHE A 61 17.58 5.83 14.33
C PHE A 61 17.76 4.53 13.53
N THR A 62 19.02 4.15 13.26
CA THR A 62 19.36 2.94 12.50
C THR A 62 18.92 1.67 13.24
N GLN A 63 19.05 1.65 14.57
CA GLN A 63 18.56 0.55 15.40
C GLN A 63 17.03 0.40 15.29
N ARG A 64 16.27 1.50 15.40
CA ARG A 64 14.80 1.47 15.26
C ARG A 64 14.37 1.02 13.86
N MET A 65 15.07 1.46 12.82
CA MET A 65 14.87 0.98 11.44
C MET A 65 15.15 -0.53 11.32
N ASN A 66 16.20 -1.03 11.96
CA ASN A 66 16.53 -2.46 11.96
C ASN A 66 15.51 -3.28 12.77
N GLU A 67 15.02 -2.77 13.89
CA GLU A 67 13.97 -3.41 14.70
C GLU A 67 12.64 -3.48 13.94
N GLN A 68 12.29 -2.43 13.18
CA GLN A 68 11.14 -2.45 12.25
C GLN A 68 11.35 -3.50 11.15
N LYS A 69 12.54 -3.53 10.53
CA LYS A 69 12.90 -4.54 9.50
C LYS A 69 12.94 -5.97 10.03
N GLN A 70 13.38 -6.19 11.27
CA GLN A 70 13.41 -7.52 11.89
C GLN A 70 12.01 -8.00 12.28
N ARG A 71 11.15 -7.12 12.80
CA ARG A 71 9.72 -7.42 13.02
C ARG A 71 9.03 -7.81 11.71
N ALA A 72 9.25 -7.05 10.65
CA ALA A 72 8.79 -7.34 9.29
C ALA A 72 9.27 -8.72 8.79
N ARG A 73 10.55 -9.06 8.97
CA ARG A 73 11.10 -10.38 8.56
C ARG A 73 10.54 -11.54 9.38
N ALA A 74 10.25 -11.35 10.66
CA ALA A 74 9.63 -12.38 11.50
C ALA A 74 8.17 -12.66 11.08
N ALA A 75 7.44 -11.63 10.61
CA ALA A 75 6.10 -11.76 10.06
C ALA A 75 6.09 -12.46 8.67
N ARG A 76 7.15 -12.32 7.87
CA ARG A 76 7.30 -12.94 6.54
C ARG A 76 7.46 -14.47 6.52
N GLY A 77 7.66 -15.14 7.65
CA GLY A 77 7.84 -16.60 7.73
C GLY A 77 6.64 -17.45 7.29
N ASN A 78 5.54 -16.83 6.84
CA ASN A 78 4.29 -17.51 6.53
C ASN A 78 3.65 -17.02 5.21
N THR A 79 4.45 -16.88 4.15
CA THR A 79 4.04 -16.30 2.84
C THR A 79 2.96 -17.08 2.08
N GLU A 80 2.41 -18.18 2.60
CA GLU A 80 1.28 -18.89 1.99
C GLU A 80 -0.10 -18.54 2.58
N SER A 81 -0.19 -17.73 3.62
CA SER A 81 -1.45 -17.66 4.38
C SER A 81 -1.79 -16.28 4.93
N TRP A 82 -1.74 -15.22 4.10
CA TRP A 82 -2.59 -14.05 4.34
C TRP A 82 -4.04 -14.49 4.12
N LYS A 83 -4.63 -15.13 5.14
CA LYS A 83 -6.05 -15.47 5.13
C LYS A 83 -6.80 -14.17 5.13
N THR A 84 -7.74 -14.05 4.21
CA THR A 84 -8.65 -12.90 4.09
C THR A 84 -9.33 -12.55 5.42
N ASP A 85 -9.43 -13.50 6.35
CA ASP A 85 -9.95 -13.35 7.71
C ASP A 85 -9.06 -12.51 8.65
N GLU A 86 -7.75 -12.45 8.46
CA GLU A 86 -6.87 -11.60 9.30
C GLU A 86 -7.16 -10.10 9.11
N PHE A 87 -7.70 -9.73 7.94
CA PHE A 87 -8.13 -8.36 7.66
C PHE A 87 -9.53 -8.03 8.19
N SER A 88 -10.29 -9.01 8.70
CA SER A 88 -11.63 -8.78 9.27
C SER A 88 -11.60 -7.98 10.59
N ALA A 89 -10.44 -7.99 11.28
CA ALA A 89 -10.22 -7.23 12.51
C ALA A 89 -10.09 -5.71 12.26
N PHE A 90 -9.73 -5.31 11.03
CA PHE A 90 -9.76 -3.92 10.63
C PHE A 90 -11.18 -3.60 10.18
N HIS A 91 -11.87 -2.70 10.90
CA HIS A 91 -13.16 -2.15 10.47
C HIS A 91 -12.95 -1.28 9.22
N ILE A 92 -12.81 -1.94 8.09
CA ILE A 92 -12.61 -1.33 6.79
C ILE A 92 -13.98 -1.24 6.13
N GLU A 93 -14.40 -0.02 5.81
CA GLU A 93 -15.64 0.24 5.09
C GLU A 93 -15.60 -0.35 3.67
N ASN A 94 -16.78 -0.54 3.08
CA ASN A 94 -16.89 -1.03 1.70
C ASN A 94 -16.19 -0.08 0.73
N THR A 95 -15.33 -0.64 -0.14
CA THR A 95 -14.76 0.10 -1.27
C THR A 95 -15.77 0.19 -2.41
N GLU A 96 -16.01 1.39 -2.93
CA GLU A 96 -16.80 1.62 -4.14
C GLU A 96 -16.03 1.12 -5.37
N PHE A 97 -16.61 0.17 -6.11
CA PHE A 97 -15.97 -0.37 -7.31
C PHE A 97 -16.43 0.38 -8.57
N THR A 98 -15.49 1.03 -9.26
CA THR A 98 -15.73 1.81 -10.48
C THR A 98 -15.32 1.07 -11.76
N GLY A 99 -14.67 -0.09 -11.62
CA GLY A 99 -13.98 -0.80 -12.69
C GLY A 99 -14.85 -1.44 -13.78
N TYR A 100 -16.18 -1.33 -13.66
CA TYR A 100 -17.12 -1.77 -14.70
C TYR A 100 -17.12 -0.86 -15.93
N THR A 101 -16.84 0.44 -15.73
CA THR A 101 -16.87 1.44 -16.80
C THR A 101 -15.56 2.19 -16.95
N GLN A 102 -14.69 2.13 -15.93
CA GLN A 102 -13.45 2.90 -15.87
C GLN A 102 -12.25 1.97 -15.69
N LEU A 103 -11.13 2.31 -16.34
CA LEU A 103 -9.83 1.69 -16.09
C LEU A 103 -8.88 2.60 -15.30
N ALA A 104 -9.31 3.84 -15.05
CA ALA A 104 -8.61 4.79 -14.23
C ALA A 104 -9.62 5.59 -13.41
N SER A 105 -9.37 5.76 -12.12
CA SER A 105 -10.15 6.66 -11.27
C SER A 105 -9.30 7.14 -10.09
N GLN A 106 -9.64 8.31 -9.55
CA GLN A 106 -9.07 8.76 -8.30
C GLN A 106 -9.70 8.02 -7.12
N GLY A 107 -8.88 7.70 -6.12
CA GLY A 107 -9.31 7.12 -4.85
C GLY A 107 -8.48 7.66 -3.69
N LYS A 108 -9.09 7.77 -2.52
CA LYS A 108 -8.42 8.16 -1.28
C LYS A 108 -7.92 6.91 -0.56
N ILE A 109 -6.66 6.93 -0.13
CA ILE A 109 -6.07 5.88 0.69
C ILE A 109 -6.75 5.89 2.07
N LEU A 110 -7.39 4.78 2.42
CA LEU A 110 -8.00 4.58 3.73
C LEU A 110 -7.07 3.87 4.71
N ALA A 111 -6.23 2.98 4.20
CA ALA A 111 -5.27 2.24 5.01
C ALA A 111 -4.08 1.79 4.15
N ILE A 112 -2.92 1.73 4.80
CA ILE A 112 -1.69 1.11 4.28
C ILE A 112 -1.29 0.05 5.28
N MET A 113 -0.96 -1.14 4.80
CA MET A 113 -0.49 -2.23 5.65
C MET A 113 0.81 -2.80 5.12
N ILE A 114 1.76 -3.00 6.04
CA ILE A 114 3.05 -3.62 5.77
C ILE A 114 3.16 -4.80 6.74
N ASP A 115 3.36 -6.00 6.19
CA ASP A 115 3.50 -7.23 6.98
C ASP A 115 2.40 -7.41 8.05
N GLY A 116 1.16 -7.02 7.72
CA GLY A 116 -0.02 -7.22 8.56
C GLY A 116 -0.28 -6.13 9.59
N GLU A 117 0.61 -5.16 9.73
CA GLU A 117 0.44 -4.00 10.60
C GLU A 117 -0.01 -2.77 9.79
N SER A 118 -0.95 -2.01 10.35
CA SER A 118 -1.38 -0.74 9.77
C SER A 118 -0.32 0.33 10.00
N VAL A 119 0.04 1.05 8.95
CA VAL A 119 0.98 2.16 8.98
C VAL A 119 0.35 3.40 8.37
N GLU A 120 0.80 4.58 8.79
CA GLU A 120 0.31 5.86 8.24
C GLU A 120 0.95 6.20 6.89
N MET A 121 2.06 5.52 6.55
CA MET A 121 2.93 5.92 5.44
C MET A 121 3.69 4.75 4.84
N LEU A 122 3.96 4.84 3.54
CA LEU A 122 4.79 3.93 2.77
C LEU A 122 5.94 4.70 2.11
N SER A 123 7.17 4.30 2.41
CA SER A 123 8.41 4.89 1.86
C SER A 123 9.34 3.90 1.15
N GLU A 124 9.17 2.59 1.37
CA GLU A 124 9.86 1.53 0.62
C GLU A 124 9.11 0.20 0.69
N GLY A 125 9.37 -0.68 -0.29
CA GLY A 125 9.02 -2.10 -0.20
C GLY A 125 7.60 -2.47 -0.65
N GLU A 126 7.14 -3.62 -0.15
CA GLU A 126 5.83 -4.21 -0.45
C GLU A 126 4.79 -3.79 0.58
N CYS A 127 3.56 -3.61 0.13
CA CYS A 127 2.45 -3.21 1.00
C CYS A 127 1.11 -3.69 0.46
N ILE A 128 0.07 -3.50 1.28
CA ILE A 128 -1.33 -3.62 0.88
C ILE A 128 -1.99 -2.26 1.09
N LEU A 129 -2.60 -1.72 0.04
CA LEU A 129 -3.40 -0.50 0.15
C LEU A 129 -4.89 -0.80 0.08
N ILE A 130 -5.65 0.03 0.77
CA ILE A 130 -7.11 0.06 0.69
C ILE A 130 -7.53 1.46 0.30
N LEU A 131 -8.40 1.55 -0.70
CA LEU A 131 -8.99 2.78 -1.17
C LEU A 131 -10.48 2.85 -0.80
N ASP A 132 -11.03 4.06 -0.75
CA ASP A 132 -12.47 4.30 -0.69
C ASP A 132 -13.18 3.90 -1.99
N ARG A 133 -12.51 4.04 -3.13
CA ARG A 133 -12.96 3.60 -4.45
C ARG A 133 -11.83 3.12 -5.33
N THR A 134 -12.12 2.18 -6.22
CA THR A 134 -11.09 1.58 -7.10
C THR A 134 -11.64 1.05 -8.43
N PRO A 135 -10.89 1.20 -9.54
CA PRO A 135 -11.19 0.55 -10.80
C PRO A 135 -10.64 -0.88 -10.89
N PHE A 136 -9.80 -1.31 -9.93
CA PHE A 136 -9.17 -2.63 -9.93
C PHE A 136 -10.18 -3.73 -9.55
N TYR A 137 -10.40 -4.67 -10.47
CA TYR A 137 -11.23 -5.84 -10.24
C TYR A 137 -10.48 -6.80 -9.32
N ALA A 138 -11.14 -7.16 -8.22
CA ALA A 138 -10.61 -8.14 -7.30
C ALA A 138 -10.86 -9.56 -7.81
N LYS A 139 -9.91 -10.47 -7.53
CA LYS A 139 -10.05 -11.90 -7.84
C LYS A 139 -11.41 -12.43 -7.38
N SER A 140 -12.22 -12.89 -8.33
CA SER A 140 -13.57 -13.43 -8.10
C SER A 140 -14.03 -14.24 -9.31
N GLY A 141 -14.93 -15.21 -9.12
CA GLY A 141 -15.56 -15.94 -10.22
C GLY A 141 -14.58 -16.69 -11.15
N GLY A 142 -13.41 -17.11 -10.65
CA GLY A 142 -12.37 -17.77 -11.45
C GLY A 142 -11.50 -16.81 -12.28
N GLN A 143 -11.71 -15.50 -12.17
CA GLN A 143 -10.89 -14.46 -12.79
C GLN A 143 -9.81 -13.98 -11.81
N VAL A 144 -8.56 -13.88 -12.28
CA VAL A 144 -7.45 -13.28 -11.52
C VAL A 144 -7.66 -11.77 -11.32
N GLY A 145 -7.17 -11.25 -10.20
CA GLY A 145 -7.24 -9.83 -9.88
C GLY A 145 -6.42 -8.98 -10.85
N ASP A 146 -6.79 -7.71 -10.94
CA ASP A 146 -6.05 -6.78 -11.78
C ASP A 146 -4.71 -6.36 -11.21
N SER A 147 -3.83 -5.99 -12.13
CA SER A 147 -2.56 -5.31 -11.88
C SER A 147 -2.55 -3.96 -12.61
N GLY A 148 -1.57 -3.12 -12.27
CA GLY A 148 -1.48 -1.77 -12.79
C GLY A 148 -0.58 -0.91 -11.90
N PHE A 149 -0.94 0.35 -11.70
CA PHE A 149 -0.21 1.24 -10.83
C PHE A 149 -1.14 2.22 -10.12
N MET A 150 -0.70 2.69 -8.96
CA MET A 150 -1.24 3.89 -8.34
C MET A 150 -0.14 4.94 -8.35
N GLN A 151 -0.50 6.18 -8.62
CA GLN A 151 0.46 7.27 -8.66
C GLN A 151 -0.13 8.56 -8.15
N THR A 152 0.75 9.41 -7.66
CA THR A 152 0.49 10.82 -7.43
C THR A 152 1.32 11.62 -8.43
N LYS A 153 1.50 12.93 -8.20
CA LYS A 153 2.39 13.75 -9.02
C LYS A 153 3.85 13.29 -8.93
N ASP A 154 4.28 12.85 -7.75
CA ASP A 154 5.70 12.62 -7.42
C ASP A 154 6.00 11.19 -6.93
N SER A 155 4.96 10.36 -6.75
CA SER A 155 5.08 8.99 -6.23
C SER A 155 4.43 7.99 -7.17
N LYS A 156 4.99 6.78 -7.22
CA LYS A 156 4.43 5.66 -7.99
C LYS A 156 4.63 4.33 -7.30
N LEU A 157 3.58 3.52 -7.30
CA LEU A 157 3.61 2.15 -6.87
C LEU A 157 2.97 1.24 -7.92
N ARG A 158 3.44 0.00 -7.97
CA ARG A 158 2.94 -1.03 -8.88
C ARG A 158 1.97 -1.93 -8.13
N ILE A 159 0.77 -2.10 -8.66
CA ILE A 159 -0.19 -3.08 -8.16
C ILE A 159 0.10 -4.41 -8.83
N THR A 160 0.35 -5.44 -8.03
CA THR A 160 0.66 -6.79 -8.50
C THR A 160 -0.54 -7.73 -8.47
N ASP A 161 -1.46 -7.52 -7.53
CA ASP A 161 -2.70 -8.30 -7.40
C ASP A 161 -3.76 -7.49 -6.66
N THR A 162 -5.03 -7.82 -6.89
CA THR A 162 -6.17 -7.21 -6.20
C THR A 162 -7.10 -8.29 -5.66
N LYS A 163 -7.42 -8.24 -4.37
CA LYS A 163 -8.32 -9.20 -3.71
C LYS A 163 -9.46 -8.48 -2.99
N LYS A 164 -10.53 -9.21 -2.69
CA LYS A 164 -11.69 -8.68 -1.96
C LYS A 164 -11.87 -9.43 -0.65
N THR A 165 -12.09 -8.70 0.44
CA THR A 165 -12.41 -9.31 1.74
C THR A 165 -13.87 -9.75 1.80
N GLY A 166 -14.22 -10.62 2.75
CA GLY A 166 -15.62 -10.97 3.02
C GLY A 166 -16.47 -9.76 3.43
N SER A 167 -15.85 -8.74 4.05
CA SER A 167 -16.49 -7.47 4.39
C SER A 167 -16.72 -6.53 3.19
N GLY A 168 -16.09 -6.82 2.05
CA GLY A 168 -16.28 -6.09 0.80
C GLY A 168 -15.21 -5.03 0.48
N ALA A 169 -14.17 -4.92 1.30
CA ALA A 169 -13.00 -4.08 1.05
C ALA A 169 -12.09 -4.66 -0.04
N TYR A 170 -11.44 -3.79 -0.81
CA TYR A 170 -10.50 -4.19 -1.87
C TYR A 170 -9.06 -4.01 -1.38
N LEU A 171 -8.32 -5.11 -1.35
CA LEU A 171 -6.92 -5.19 -0.98
C LEU A 171 -6.07 -5.09 -2.24
N HIS A 172 -5.25 -4.05 -2.34
CA HIS A 172 -4.35 -3.82 -3.46
C HIS A 172 -2.93 -4.19 -3.03
N PHE A 173 -2.44 -5.36 -3.46
CA PHE A 173 -1.07 -5.79 -3.20
C PHE A 173 -0.15 -5.02 -4.12
N ALA A 174 0.87 -4.40 -3.52
CA ALA A 174 1.70 -3.43 -4.22
C ALA A 174 3.16 -3.50 -3.84
N THR A 175 4.00 -2.98 -4.73
CA THR A 175 5.41 -2.67 -4.47
C THR A 175 5.66 -1.22 -4.82
N LEU A 176 6.22 -0.45 -3.89
CA LEU A 176 6.60 0.93 -4.14
C LEU A 176 7.74 0.98 -5.17
N GLU A 177 7.59 1.82 -6.19
CA GLU A 177 8.67 2.08 -7.14
C GLU A 177 9.51 3.29 -6.70
N HIS A 178 8.85 4.39 -6.35
CA HIS A 178 9.48 5.59 -5.80
C HIS A 178 8.44 6.52 -5.14
N GLY A 179 8.95 7.43 -4.32
CA GLY A 179 8.15 8.45 -3.65
C GLY A 179 7.59 7.98 -2.32
N LEU A 180 6.45 8.54 -1.96
CA LEU A 180 5.82 8.36 -0.67
C LEU A 180 4.30 8.29 -0.84
N PHE A 181 3.63 7.44 -0.07
CA PHE A 181 2.17 7.42 0.01
C PHE A 181 1.74 7.51 1.46
N LYS A 182 0.71 8.29 1.75
CA LYS A 182 0.15 8.46 3.10
C LYS A 182 -1.32 8.07 3.18
N VAL A 183 -1.75 7.58 4.34
CA VAL A 183 -3.17 7.43 4.62
C VAL A 183 -3.85 8.80 4.50
N GLY A 184 -5.01 8.82 3.85
CA GLY A 184 -5.79 10.01 3.55
C GLY A 184 -5.42 10.73 2.25
N GLU A 185 -4.33 10.34 1.58
CA GLU A 185 -3.91 10.91 0.31
C GLU A 185 -4.79 10.42 -0.85
N THR A 186 -4.99 11.28 -1.85
CA THR A 186 -5.69 10.91 -3.09
C THR A 186 -4.67 10.48 -4.15
N VAL A 187 -4.92 9.31 -4.74
CA VAL A 187 -4.07 8.71 -5.77
C VAL A 187 -4.86 8.47 -7.05
N ASP A 188 -4.18 8.54 -8.20
CA ASP A 188 -4.70 8.04 -9.46
C ASP A 188 -4.47 6.53 -9.53
N ALA A 189 -5.55 5.75 -9.47
CA ALA A 189 -5.52 4.30 -9.59
C ALA A 189 -5.76 3.90 -11.05
N ILE A 190 -4.77 3.27 -11.70
CA ILE A 190 -4.76 3.00 -13.15
C ILE A 190 -4.51 1.51 -13.41
N VAL A 191 -5.49 0.84 -14.02
CA VAL A 191 -5.45 -0.59 -14.34
C VAL A 191 -4.69 -0.82 -15.65
N ASP A 192 -3.94 -1.92 -15.71
CA ASP A 192 -3.36 -2.43 -16.95
C ASP A 192 -4.47 -2.91 -17.91
N ALA A 193 -4.78 -2.06 -18.89
CA ALA A 193 -5.87 -2.29 -19.84
C ALA A 193 -5.66 -3.56 -20.68
N ASP A 194 -4.42 -3.81 -21.13
CA ASP A 194 -4.10 -4.94 -21.99
C ASP A 194 -4.24 -6.25 -21.22
N ARG A 195 -3.73 -6.27 -19.98
CA ARG A 195 -3.90 -7.41 -19.09
C ARG A 195 -5.37 -7.64 -18.74
N ARG A 196 -6.12 -6.59 -18.38
CA ARG A 196 -7.56 -6.69 -18.12
C ARG A 196 -8.30 -7.33 -19.30
N GLN A 197 -8.04 -6.85 -20.52
CA GLN A 197 -8.68 -7.41 -21.71
C GLN A 197 -8.28 -8.86 -21.96
N ALA A 198 -7.01 -9.23 -21.75
CA ALA A 198 -6.56 -10.62 -21.87
C ALA A 198 -7.28 -11.53 -20.88
N ILE A 199 -7.44 -11.08 -19.64
CA ILE A 199 -8.18 -11.80 -18.59
C ILE A 199 -9.66 -11.95 -18.98
N CYS A 200 -10.32 -10.87 -19.44
CA CYS A 200 -11.71 -10.93 -19.89
C CYS A 200 -11.91 -11.90 -21.05
N ARG A 201 -11.01 -11.87 -22.06
CA ARG A 201 -11.04 -12.83 -23.17
C ARG A 201 -10.93 -14.27 -22.68
N ASN A 202 -9.99 -14.56 -21.77
CA ASN A 202 -9.82 -15.90 -21.21
C ASN A 202 -11.09 -16.38 -20.49
N HIS A 203 -11.72 -15.50 -19.69
CA HIS A 203 -12.97 -15.80 -19.02
C HIS A 203 -14.10 -16.09 -20.02
N SER A 204 -14.26 -15.28 -21.07
CA SER A 204 -15.24 -15.54 -22.12
C SER A 204 -14.96 -16.85 -22.86
N SER A 205 -13.70 -17.15 -23.16
CA SER A 205 -13.30 -18.40 -23.82
C SER A 205 -13.63 -19.63 -22.97
N LEU A 206 -13.49 -19.54 -21.64
CA LEU A 206 -13.89 -20.62 -20.73
C LEU A 206 -15.39 -20.92 -20.86
N HIS A 207 -16.25 -19.89 -20.86
CA HIS A 207 -17.69 -20.07 -21.03
C HIS A 207 -18.05 -20.66 -22.39
N MET A 208 -17.37 -20.19 -23.45
CA MET A 208 -17.55 -20.75 -24.81
C MET A 208 -17.15 -22.22 -24.87
N LEU A 209 -16.02 -22.58 -24.26
CA LEU A 209 -15.54 -23.96 -24.18
C LEU A 209 -16.50 -24.85 -23.39
N GLN A 210 -16.99 -24.38 -22.24
CA GLN A 210 -17.96 -25.11 -21.42
C GLN A 210 -19.26 -25.35 -22.20
N SER A 211 -19.73 -24.35 -22.95
CA SER A 211 -20.91 -24.48 -23.80
C SER A 211 -20.69 -25.53 -24.91
N ALA A 212 -19.54 -25.49 -25.58
CA ALA A 212 -19.18 -26.46 -26.62
C ALA A 212 -19.06 -27.89 -26.07
N LEU A 213 -18.45 -28.06 -24.89
CA LEU A 213 -18.34 -29.37 -24.23
C LEU A 213 -19.71 -29.94 -23.89
N ARG A 214 -20.64 -29.13 -23.39
CA ARG A 214 -22.02 -29.57 -23.13
C ARG A 214 -22.78 -29.93 -24.41
N GLN A 215 -22.52 -29.24 -25.52
CA GLN A 215 -23.13 -29.59 -26.81
C GLN A 215 -22.61 -30.92 -27.38
N VAL A 216 -21.30 -31.17 -27.26
CA VAL A 216 -20.66 -32.36 -27.87
C VAL A 216 -20.77 -33.60 -26.98
N LEU A 217 -20.53 -33.46 -25.67
CA LEU A 217 -20.47 -34.57 -24.72
C LEU A 217 -21.79 -34.75 -23.96
N GLY A 218 -22.62 -33.70 -23.88
CA GLY A 218 -23.91 -33.71 -23.20
C GLY A 218 -23.92 -32.90 -21.90
N ASN A 219 -25.13 -32.65 -21.38
CA ASN A 219 -25.36 -31.73 -20.26
C ASN A 219 -24.85 -32.21 -18.90
N HIS A 220 -24.33 -33.43 -18.80
CA HIS A 220 -23.73 -33.96 -17.58
C HIS A 220 -22.32 -33.38 -17.30
N VAL A 221 -21.74 -32.64 -18.26
CA VAL A 221 -20.47 -31.96 -18.09
C VAL A 221 -20.66 -30.69 -17.26
N GLU A 222 -20.04 -30.69 -16.09
CA GLU A 222 -20.03 -29.60 -15.11
C GLU A 222 -18.62 -29.06 -14.89
N GLN A 223 -18.50 -27.78 -14.55
CA GLN A 223 -17.23 -27.15 -14.26
C GLN A 223 -16.76 -27.54 -12.84
N ALA A 224 -15.63 -28.23 -12.73
CA ALA A 224 -15.03 -28.63 -11.44
C ALA A 224 -14.08 -27.58 -10.84
N GLY A 225 -13.68 -26.55 -11.62
CA GLY A 225 -12.81 -25.46 -11.18
C GLY A 225 -12.35 -24.57 -12.33
N SER A 226 -11.79 -23.40 -12.03
CA SER A 226 -11.14 -22.47 -12.98
C SER A 226 -10.02 -21.72 -12.26
N TYR A 227 -8.90 -21.51 -12.95
CA TYR A 227 -7.71 -20.85 -12.44
C TYR A 227 -7.10 -19.88 -13.46
#